data_AF-A0AAD6A874-F1
#
_entry.id   AF-A0AAD6A874-F1
#
_cell.length_a   1.000
_cell.length_b   1.000
_cell.length_c   1.000
_cell.angle_alpha   90.00
_cell.angle_beta   90.00
_cell.angle_gamma   90.00
#
_symmetry.space_group_name_H-M   'P 1'
#
loop_
_entity.id
_entity.type
_entity.pdbx_description
1 polymer ?
#
loop_
_entity_poly.entity_id
_entity_poly.type
_entity_poly.pdbx_seq_one_letter_code
_entity_poly.pdbx_strand_id
1 'polypeptide(L)'
;MLRLGNMPNVKLNSQSSSGLRSDCAANVMRLSLDKALAVGNQLEVEAINGTKHILLTPSMAAQCGYSMESDPWGNTRIYTSLMGCFVDNKNDATFNVDLRLQMYGENPSDVVSYDVSQTCSYTRWASREILCDRNYMGVEPVAMVLQEAEQAGNAAKTTSSRLVMRSPYNTAETYSEDVAGVPMEVFRVSAYYMAPQGLNVVNLAAACPKGGVLFTEDMISWHVPRRVTPLLDGRITVSEMHMGINGQRLDRSQMAARGYTLSTTDFHIVVEIPVGSPDGYYKVGEISRLEMQESLVYLHVLLKYHELLQSR
;
A
#
# COMPACT_ATOMS: atom_id res chain seq x y z
N MET A 1 25.93 -27.16 -12.59
CA MET A 1 26.37 -25.75 -12.60
C MET A 1 25.35 -24.94 -13.39
N LEU A 2 24.37 -24.34 -12.72
CA LEU A 2 23.36 -23.50 -13.35
C LEU A 2 23.78 -22.03 -13.21
N ARG A 3 23.92 -21.37 -14.36
CA ARG A 3 24.33 -19.97 -14.49
C ARG A 3 23.20 -19.06 -14.02
N LEU A 4 23.50 -18.17 -13.07
CA LEU A 4 22.65 -17.04 -12.67
C LEU A 4 22.51 -16.10 -13.88
N GLY A 5 21.28 -15.94 -14.37
CA GLY A 5 20.94 -14.94 -15.37
C GLY A 5 20.90 -13.55 -14.73
N ASN A 6 21.59 -12.59 -15.36
CA ASN A 6 21.63 -11.19 -14.94
C ASN A 6 20.22 -10.57 -14.88
N MET A 7 19.93 -9.91 -13.76
CA MET A 7 18.77 -9.03 -13.58
C MET A 7 18.91 -7.82 -14.53
N PRO A 8 17.88 -7.45 -15.33
CA PRO A 8 18.00 -6.32 -16.24
C PRO A 8 18.10 -5.00 -15.46
N ASN A 9 19.13 -4.23 -15.79
CA ASN A 9 19.34 -2.86 -15.34
C ASN A 9 18.08 -2.01 -15.59
N VAL A 10 17.42 -1.59 -14.51
CA VAL A 10 16.38 -0.56 -14.55
C VAL A 10 17.08 0.76 -14.88
N LYS A 11 16.89 1.26 -16.11
CA LYS A 11 17.31 2.60 -16.48
C LYS A 11 16.39 3.60 -15.79
N LEU A 12 16.86 4.18 -14.68
CA LEU A 12 16.29 5.39 -14.09
C LEU A 12 16.44 6.53 -15.09
N ASN A 13 15.32 7.12 -15.52
CA ASN A 13 15.33 8.44 -16.12
C ASN A 13 14.76 9.40 -15.08
N SER A 14 15.60 9.79 -14.11
CA SER A 14 15.23 10.76 -13.08
C SER A 14 15.32 12.17 -13.66
N GLN A 15 14.18 12.81 -13.90
CA GLN A 15 14.17 14.27 -13.96
C GLN A 15 14.33 14.79 -12.53
N SER A 16 15.55 15.19 -12.18
CA SER A 16 15.87 15.78 -10.89
C SER A 16 15.54 17.28 -10.91
N SER A 17 14.33 17.65 -10.49
CA SER A 17 14.15 18.94 -9.82
C SER A 17 14.63 18.77 -8.38
N SER A 18 15.35 19.74 -7.84
CA SER A 18 16.29 19.60 -6.71
C SER A 18 15.72 19.20 -5.33
N GLY A 19 14.48 18.70 -5.27
CA GLY A 19 13.86 18.15 -4.06
C GLY A 19 12.67 17.21 -4.30
N LEU A 20 12.34 16.87 -5.55
CA LEU A 20 11.33 15.86 -5.87
C LEU A 20 12.00 14.59 -6.40
N ARG A 21 11.57 13.43 -5.91
CA ARG A 21 12.04 12.13 -6.40
C ARG A 21 10.89 11.15 -6.55
N SER A 22 10.76 10.57 -7.72
CA SER A 22 9.79 9.50 -8.00
C SER A 22 10.49 8.15 -8.18
N ASP A 23 9.87 7.09 -7.67
CA ASP A 23 10.30 5.72 -7.90
C ASP A 23 9.11 4.73 -7.89
N CYS A 24 9.33 3.54 -8.45
CA CYS A 24 8.34 2.47 -8.48
C CYS A 24 8.70 1.42 -7.44
N ALA A 25 7.81 1.19 -6.49
CA ALA A 25 7.99 0.24 -5.39
C ALA A 25 6.85 -0.76 -5.38
N ALA A 26 7.10 -1.97 -5.91
CA ALA A 26 6.11 -3.03 -6.03
C ALA A 26 4.82 -2.56 -6.75
N ASN A 27 3.69 -2.53 -6.06
CA ASN A 27 2.38 -2.17 -6.59
C ASN A 27 2.06 -0.67 -6.51
N VAL A 28 3.00 0.17 -6.06
CA VAL A 28 2.83 1.63 -5.96
C VAL A 28 3.95 2.41 -6.68
N MET A 29 3.62 3.61 -7.12
CA MET A 29 4.56 4.69 -7.40
C MET A 29 4.70 5.54 -6.13
N ARG A 30 5.93 5.86 -5.75
CA ARG A 30 6.25 6.70 -4.60
C ARG A 30 6.86 8.00 -5.10
N LEU A 31 6.35 9.12 -4.59
CA LEU A 31 6.87 10.45 -4.81
C LEU A 31 7.32 11.03 -3.47
N SER A 32 8.59 11.40 -3.37
CA SER A 32 9.19 12.02 -2.19
C SER A 32 9.43 13.50 -2.46
N LEU A 33 9.03 14.34 -1.52
CA LEU A 33 9.22 15.78 -1.51
C LEU A 33 10.08 16.14 -0.31
N ASP A 34 11.21 16.77 -0.56
CA ASP A 34 12.10 17.25 0.49
C ASP A 34 11.43 18.38 1.30
N LYS A 35 11.75 18.47 2.59
CA LYS A 35 11.24 19.47 3.54
C LYS A 35 11.18 20.89 2.99
N ALA A 36 12.20 21.29 2.23
CA ALA A 36 12.30 22.63 1.66
C ALA A 36 11.13 23.00 0.74
N LEU A 37 10.44 22.01 0.18
CA LEU A 37 9.27 22.19 -0.67
C LEU A 37 7.96 22.15 0.13
N ALA A 38 7.91 21.34 1.19
CA ALA A 38 6.68 21.07 1.93
C ALA A 38 6.45 22.00 3.15
N VAL A 39 7.48 22.66 3.69
CA VAL A 39 7.34 23.47 4.92
C VAL A 39 6.74 24.84 4.63
N GLY A 40 5.67 25.17 5.36
CA GLY A 40 5.02 26.49 5.32
C GLY A 40 3.97 26.66 4.23
N ASN A 41 3.85 25.68 3.32
CA ASN A 41 2.94 25.75 2.19
C ASN A 41 1.77 24.78 2.34
N GLN A 42 0.56 25.20 1.94
CA GLN A 42 -0.54 24.26 1.72
C GLN A 42 -0.21 23.45 0.46
N LEU A 43 -0.17 22.12 0.56
CA LEU A 43 0.09 21.22 -0.56
C LEU A 43 -1.23 20.63 -1.07
N GLU A 44 -1.54 20.88 -2.33
CA GLU A 44 -2.62 20.21 -3.05
C GLU A 44 -2.04 19.29 -4.13
N VAL A 45 -2.67 18.12 -4.29
CA VAL A 45 -2.24 17.09 -5.24
C VAL A 45 -3.36 16.88 -6.24
N GLU A 46 -3.04 17.02 -7.52
CA GLU A 46 -3.95 16.78 -8.63
C GLU A 46 -3.48 15.59 -9.44
N ALA A 47 -4.41 14.72 -9.85
CA ALA A 47 -4.15 13.72 -10.87
C ALA A 47 -4.33 14.32 -12.26
N ILE A 48 -3.43 14.01 -13.19
CA ILE A 48 -3.51 14.45 -14.58
C ILE A 48 -4.18 13.33 -15.39
N ASN A 49 -5.34 13.62 -15.98
CA ASN A 49 -6.05 12.71 -16.88
C ASN A 49 -6.20 13.34 -18.26
N GLY A 50 -5.20 13.11 -19.11
CA GLY A 50 -5.07 13.80 -20.40
C GLY A 50 -4.77 15.29 -20.17
N THR A 51 -5.72 16.16 -20.50
CA THR A 51 -5.60 17.61 -20.29
C THR A 51 -6.30 18.12 -19.04
N LYS A 52 -7.01 17.24 -18.31
CA LYS A 52 -7.74 17.62 -17.11
C LYS A 52 -6.86 17.44 -15.87
N HIS A 53 -6.92 18.42 -14.98
CA HIS A 53 -6.36 18.36 -13.64
C HIS A 53 -7.50 18.06 -12.67
N ILE A 54 -7.36 17.01 -11.86
CA ILE A 54 -8.39 16.53 -10.94
C ILE A 54 -7.83 16.59 -9.53
N LEU A 55 -8.35 17.50 -8.71
CA LEU A 55 -7.97 17.62 -7.31
C LEU A 55 -8.31 16.34 -6.54
N LEU A 56 -7.31 15.78 -5.84
CA LEU A 56 -7.46 14.57 -5.03
C LEU A 56 -7.92 14.95 -3.61
N THR A 57 -9.23 14.98 -3.40
CA THR A 57 -9.80 15.13 -2.05
C THR A 57 -9.49 13.90 -1.18
N PRO A 58 -9.52 13.98 0.17
CA PRO A 58 -9.19 12.84 1.03
C PRO A 58 -10.02 11.57 0.76
N SER A 59 -11.32 11.70 0.49
CA SER A 59 -12.20 10.57 0.16
C SER A 59 -11.88 9.98 -1.21
N MET A 60 -11.71 10.83 -2.23
CA MET A 60 -11.32 10.40 -3.57
C MET A 60 -9.93 9.75 -3.57
N ALA A 61 -8.98 10.29 -2.80
CA ALA A 61 -7.64 9.74 -2.68
C ALA A 61 -7.69 8.30 -2.15
N ALA A 62 -8.40 8.05 -1.05
CA ALA A 62 -8.58 6.70 -0.49
C ALA A 62 -9.24 5.74 -1.49
N GLN A 63 -10.33 6.16 -2.12
CA GLN A 63 -11.04 5.37 -3.15
C GLN A 63 -10.14 5.06 -4.36
N CYS A 64 -9.36 6.04 -4.79
CA CYS A 64 -8.53 5.94 -5.97
C CYS A 64 -7.13 5.39 -5.73
N GLY A 65 -6.79 4.98 -4.50
CA GLY A 65 -5.51 4.38 -4.18
C GLY A 65 -4.35 5.39 -4.08
N TYR A 66 -4.65 6.60 -3.64
CA TYR A 66 -3.66 7.61 -3.29
C TYR A 66 -3.61 7.78 -1.78
N SER A 67 -2.40 7.86 -1.24
CA SER A 67 -2.17 8.17 0.17
C SER A 67 -0.97 9.11 0.31
N MET A 68 -0.93 9.86 1.41
CA MET A 68 0.17 10.78 1.70
C MET A 68 0.61 10.66 3.15
N GLU A 69 1.87 10.97 3.38
CA GLU A 69 2.46 11.05 4.69
C GLU A 69 3.44 12.21 4.79
N SER A 70 3.61 12.72 6.00
CA SER A 70 4.67 13.65 6.32
C SER A 70 5.44 13.12 7.51
N ASP A 71 6.76 13.09 7.40
CA ASP A 71 7.62 12.74 8.52
C ASP A 71 7.77 13.92 9.50
N PRO A 72 8.22 13.69 10.74
CA PRO A 72 8.44 14.76 11.72
C PRO A 72 9.40 15.87 11.29
N TRP A 73 10.27 15.63 10.29
CA TRP A 73 11.15 16.68 9.75
C TRP A 73 10.44 17.52 8.70
N GLY A 74 9.27 17.11 8.20
CA GLY A 74 8.49 17.81 7.19
C GLY A 74 8.78 17.34 5.77
N ASN A 75 9.46 16.20 5.56
CA ASN A 75 9.48 15.59 4.22
C ASN A 75 8.16 14.87 4.00
N THR A 76 7.61 15.00 2.79
CA THR A 76 6.33 14.41 2.42
C THR A 76 6.54 13.29 1.43
N ARG A 77 5.82 12.17 1.60
CA ARG A 77 5.77 11.09 0.62
C ARG A 77 4.33 10.88 0.18
N ILE A 78 4.14 10.78 -1.12
CA ILE A 78 2.86 10.48 -1.76
C ILE A 78 2.99 9.10 -2.39
N TYR A 79 2.03 8.23 -2.11
CA TYR A 79 1.93 6.90 -2.69
C TYR A 79 0.75 6.88 -3.66
N THR A 80 1.00 6.37 -4.86
CA THR A 80 -0.01 6.16 -5.89
C THR A 80 -0.02 4.68 -6.24
N SER A 81 -1.11 3.98 -5.94
CA SER A 81 -1.31 2.62 -6.41
C SER A 81 -1.34 2.57 -7.95
N LEU A 82 -0.64 1.61 -8.55
CA LEU A 82 -0.60 1.43 -10.00
C LEU A 82 -1.95 0.95 -10.58
N MET A 83 -2.80 0.40 -9.73
CA MET A 83 -4.22 0.10 -10.00
C MET A 83 -5.16 1.23 -9.55
N GLY A 84 -4.63 2.43 -9.30
CA GLY A 84 -5.41 3.59 -8.86
C GLY A 84 -6.24 4.22 -9.98
N CYS A 85 -7.14 5.15 -9.64
CA CYS A 85 -7.80 5.97 -10.66
C CYS A 85 -6.75 6.81 -11.41
N PHE A 86 -7.08 7.27 -12.61
CA PHE A 86 -6.23 8.17 -13.42
C PHE A 86 -4.82 7.64 -13.79
N VAL A 87 -4.43 6.46 -13.32
CA VAL A 87 -3.24 5.74 -13.81
C VAL A 87 -3.57 5.08 -15.14
N ASP A 88 -2.82 5.46 -16.18
CA ASP A 88 -2.88 4.81 -17.49
C ASP A 88 -2.24 3.42 -17.40
N ASN A 89 -3.06 2.39 -17.60
CA ASN A 89 -2.66 1.00 -17.50
C ASN A 89 -2.69 0.33 -18.87
N LYS A 90 -1.51 -0.10 -19.33
CA LYS A 90 -1.34 -0.89 -20.55
C LYS A 90 -1.10 -2.35 -20.18
N ASN A 91 -2.15 -3.16 -20.31
CA ASN A 91 -2.13 -4.62 -20.20
C ASN A 91 -1.55 -5.18 -18.89
N ASP A 92 -1.78 -4.49 -17.77
CA ASP A 92 -1.26 -4.84 -16.43
C ASP A 92 0.27 -5.05 -16.41
N ALA A 93 0.97 -4.34 -17.31
CA ALA A 93 2.41 -4.47 -17.50
C ALA A 93 3.12 -3.13 -17.47
N THR A 94 2.50 -2.08 -18.00
CA THR A 94 3.06 -0.72 -17.98
C THR A 94 2.03 0.26 -17.44
N PHE A 95 2.43 1.02 -16.44
CA PHE A 95 1.61 1.98 -15.72
C PHE A 95 2.23 3.35 -15.84
N ASN A 96 1.47 4.35 -16.30
CA ASN A 96 1.90 5.74 -16.31
C ASN A 96 1.10 6.53 -15.28
N VAL A 97 1.82 7.17 -14.38
CA VAL A 97 1.28 8.00 -13.31
C VAL A 97 1.71 9.42 -13.58
N ASP A 98 0.74 10.32 -13.71
CA ASP A 98 0.95 11.74 -13.94
C ASP A 98 0.24 12.54 -12.83
N LEU A 99 1.02 13.33 -12.09
CA LEU A 99 0.57 14.15 -10.97
C LEU A 99 0.99 15.60 -11.16
N ARG A 100 0.19 16.51 -10.63
CA ARG A 100 0.55 17.91 -10.46
C ARG A 100 0.46 18.27 -8.99
N LEU A 101 1.53 18.85 -8.47
CA LEU A 101 1.61 19.33 -7.09
C LEU A 101 1.47 20.85 -7.13
N GLN A 102 0.53 21.39 -6.37
CA GLN A 102 0.37 22.83 -6.18
C GLN A 102 0.73 23.19 -4.73
N MET A 103 1.71 24.08 -4.57
CA MET A 103 2.15 24.56 -3.26
C MET A 103 1.84 26.03 -3.15
N TYR A 104 0.99 26.37 -2.18
CA TYR A 104 0.58 27.74 -1.90
C TYR A 104 1.46 28.32 -0.80
N GLY A 105 2.11 29.46 -1.08
CA GLY A 105 2.82 30.25 -0.08
C GLY A 105 1.88 30.96 0.90
N GLU A 106 2.42 31.90 1.70
CA GLU A 106 1.62 32.67 2.66
C GLU A 106 0.52 33.51 1.99
N ASN A 107 0.71 33.88 0.72
CA ASN A 107 -0.31 34.51 -0.11
C ASN A 107 -0.86 33.49 -1.12
N PRO A 108 -2.19 33.38 -1.30
CA PRO A 108 -2.81 32.43 -2.22
C PRO A 108 -2.39 32.59 -3.69
N SER A 109 -1.82 33.74 -4.06
CA SER A 109 -1.32 34.06 -5.39
C SER A 109 0.08 33.48 -5.66
N ASP A 110 0.81 33.08 -4.62
CA ASP A 110 2.16 32.52 -4.72
C ASP A 110 2.06 30.99 -4.81
N VAL A 111 1.67 30.54 -6.01
CA VAL A 111 1.48 29.11 -6.30
C VAL A 111 2.64 28.60 -7.12
N VAL A 112 3.41 27.67 -6.55
CA VAL A 112 4.44 26.94 -7.28
C VAL A 112 3.88 25.57 -7.66
N SER A 113 3.87 25.27 -8.96
CA SER A 113 3.38 23.98 -9.46
C SER A 113 4.50 23.10 -10.02
N TYR A 114 4.48 21.82 -9.66
CA TYR A 114 5.38 20.80 -10.20
C TYR A 114 4.59 19.67 -10.83
N ASP A 115 4.88 19.38 -12.09
CA ASP A 115 4.35 18.20 -12.78
C ASP A 115 5.33 17.04 -12.62
N VAL A 116 4.80 15.87 -12.26
CA VAL A 116 5.56 14.64 -12.04
C VAL A 116 4.97 13.53 -12.88
N SER A 117 5.78 12.97 -13.77
CA SER A 117 5.43 11.81 -14.59
C SER A 117 6.34 10.64 -14.25
N GLN A 118 5.76 9.50 -13.93
CA GLN A 118 6.49 8.27 -13.65
C GLN A 118 5.86 7.08 -14.37
N THR A 119 6.69 6.34 -15.09
CA THR A 119 6.30 5.06 -15.70
C THR A 119 6.85 3.91 -14.86
N CYS A 120 5.99 2.97 -14.49
CA CYS A 120 6.34 1.72 -13.82
C CYS A 120 6.05 0.54 -14.74
N SER A 121 6.98 -0.41 -14.85
CA SER A 121 6.83 -1.57 -15.73
C SER A 121 7.18 -2.87 -15.02
N TYR A 122 6.30 -3.87 -15.14
CA TYR A 122 6.41 -5.17 -14.48
C TYR A 122 6.04 -6.32 -15.40
N THR A 123 6.54 -7.51 -15.07
CA THR A 123 6.05 -8.75 -15.70
C THR A 123 4.63 -9.05 -15.20
N ARG A 124 3.77 -9.62 -16.05
CA ARG A 124 2.32 -9.85 -15.78
C ARG A 124 1.99 -10.72 -14.56
N TRP A 125 2.99 -11.20 -13.82
CA TRP A 125 2.82 -12.00 -12.63
C TRP A 125 2.91 -11.13 -11.37
N ALA A 126 1.83 -10.40 -11.06
CA ALA A 126 1.62 -9.97 -9.68
C ALA A 126 0.61 -10.92 -9.04
N SER A 127 0.94 -11.45 -7.87
CA SER A 127 0.05 -12.31 -7.08
C SER A 127 -1.21 -11.53 -6.71
N ARG A 128 -2.32 -12.24 -6.45
CA ARG A 128 -3.52 -11.65 -5.81
C ARG A 128 -3.07 -11.01 -4.48
N GLU A 129 -3.33 -9.73 -4.30
CA GLU A 129 -2.83 -8.96 -3.16
C GLU A 129 -4.01 -8.45 -2.30
N ILE A 130 -3.91 -8.68 -1.00
CA ILE A 130 -4.67 -7.90 -0.01
C ILE A 130 -3.77 -6.74 0.35
N LEU A 131 -4.24 -5.51 0.11
CA LEU A 131 -3.48 -4.31 0.39
C LEU A 131 -4.08 -3.58 1.59
N CYS A 132 -3.29 -3.40 2.63
CA CYS A 132 -3.60 -2.53 3.76
C CYS A 132 -2.77 -1.26 3.61
N ASP A 133 -3.38 -0.19 3.11
CA ASP A 133 -2.76 1.13 3.06
C ASP A 133 -3.19 1.93 4.31
N ARG A 134 -2.77 3.18 4.40
CA ARG A 134 -3.03 4.06 5.56
C ARG A 134 -4.47 4.51 5.65
N ASN A 135 -5.08 4.78 4.50
CA ASN A 135 -6.41 5.38 4.39
C ASN A 135 -7.42 4.47 3.67
N TYR A 136 -6.99 3.33 3.13
CA TYR A 136 -7.88 2.33 2.55
C TYR A 136 -7.35 0.90 2.69
N MET A 137 -8.24 -0.05 2.53
CA MET A 137 -7.95 -1.47 2.35
C MET A 137 -8.40 -1.89 0.95
N GLY A 138 -7.70 -2.82 0.32
CA GLY A 138 -8.05 -3.31 -1.01
C GLY A 138 -7.89 -4.81 -1.20
N VAL A 139 -8.71 -5.37 -2.09
CA VAL A 139 -8.71 -6.79 -2.50
C VAL A 139 -8.88 -6.93 -4.00
N GLU A 140 -8.28 -7.96 -4.60
CA GLU A 140 -8.38 -8.22 -6.04
C GLU A 140 -9.17 -9.52 -6.40
N PRO A 141 -10.47 -9.44 -6.81
CA PRO A 141 -11.21 -10.56 -7.42
C PRO A 141 -11.07 -10.69 -8.95
N VAL A 142 -11.69 -11.75 -9.50
CA VAL A 142 -12.07 -11.84 -10.93
C VAL A 142 -13.57 -11.55 -11.05
N ALA A 143 -13.88 -10.54 -11.88
CA ALA A 143 -15.19 -10.11 -12.39
C ALA A 143 -16.33 -9.82 -11.37
N MET A 144 -16.91 -8.61 -11.45
CA MET A 144 -18.19 -8.27 -10.80
C MET A 144 -18.82 -6.94 -11.26
N VAL A 145 -20.06 -6.69 -10.83
CA VAL A 145 -20.87 -5.49 -11.13
C VAL A 145 -20.34 -4.26 -10.39
N LEU A 146 -19.84 -3.28 -11.14
CA LEU A 146 -19.11 -2.09 -10.67
C LEU A 146 -20.00 -1.07 -9.93
N GLN A 147 -21.27 -0.95 -10.32
CA GLN A 147 -22.11 0.20 -9.98
C GLN A 147 -22.57 0.24 -8.51
N GLU A 148 -22.75 -0.91 -7.87
CA GLU A 148 -23.23 -1.00 -6.48
C GLU A 148 -22.12 -0.64 -5.47
N ALA A 149 -20.86 -0.97 -5.79
CA ALA A 149 -19.72 -0.62 -4.94
C ALA A 149 -19.49 0.89 -4.86
N GLU A 150 -19.57 1.58 -6.00
CA GLU A 150 -19.37 3.04 -6.10
C GLU A 150 -20.43 3.83 -5.32
N GLN A 151 -21.67 3.37 -5.32
CA GLN A 151 -22.77 4.01 -4.58
C GLN A 151 -22.61 3.93 -3.05
N ALA A 152 -21.90 2.91 -2.55
CA ALA A 152 -21.57 2.75 -1.14
C ALA A 152 -20.29 3.50 -0.72
N GLY A 153 -19.68 4.27 -1.62
CA GLY A 153 -18.41 4.95 -1.34
C GLY A 153 -17.18 4.03 -1.36
N ASN A 154 -17.34 2.80 -1.83
CA ASN A 154 -16.24 1.90 -2.16
C ASN A 154 -15.81 2.12 -3.62
N ALA A 155 -14.54 1.89 -3.93
CA ALA A 155 -14.09 1.95 -5.32
C ALA A 155 -13.94 0.54 -5.88
N ALA A 156 -14.34 0.35 -7.13
CA ALA A 156 -14.02 -0.84 -7.89
C ALA A 156 -13.36 -0.44 -9.23
N LYS A 157 -12.33 -1.16 -9.65
CA LYS A 157 -11.66 -0.95 -10.94
C LYS A 157 -11.44 -2.28 -11.62
N THR A 158 -11.97 -2.45 -12.83
CA THR A 158 -11.75 -3.64 -13.64
C THR A 158 -10.68 -3.39 -14.71
N THR A 159 -9.80 -4.38 -14.90
CA THR A 159 -8.86 -4.49 -16.02
C THR A 159 -9.20 -5.75 -16.82
N SER A 160 -8.42 -6.05 -17.86
CA SER A 160 -8.60 -7.30 -18.64
C SER A 160 -8.32 -8.56 -17.82
N SER A 161 -7.60 -8.46 -16.69
CA SER A 161 -7.23 -9.63 -15.88
C SER A 161 -7.58 -9.53 -14.39
N ARG A 162 -8.03 -8.35 -13.91
CA ARG A 162 -8.23 -8.09 -12.47
C ARG A 162 -9.46 -7.23 -12.22
N LEU A 163 -10.10 -7.43 -11.09
CA LEU A 163 -10.94 -6.44 -10.43
C LEU A 163 -10.20 -6.04 -9.17
N VAL A 164 -10.14 -4.74 -8.86
CA VAL A 164 -9.57 -4.21 -7.62
C VAL A 164 -10.68 -3.50 -6.89
N MET A 165 -10.97 -3.91 -5.66
CA MET A 165 -11.91 -3.25 -4.76
C MET A 165 -11.15 -2.51 -3.68
N ARG A 166 -11.61 -1.32 -3.30
CA ARG A 166 -11.06 -0.55 -2.18
C ARG A 166 -12.17 0.00 -1.29
N SER A 167 -11.95 -0.10 0.01
CA SER A 167 -12.79 0.55 1.03
C SER A 167 -11.90 1.44 1.89
N PRO A 168 -12.28 2.70 2.14
CA PRO A 168 -11.72 3.46 3.25
C PRO A 168 -11.90 2.70 4.59
N TYR A 169 -11.12 3.07 5.60
CA TYR A 169 -11.34 2.56 6.96
C TYR A 169 -12.56 3.21 7.60
N ASN A 170 -13.21 2.49 8.53
CA ASN A 170 -14.33 2.97 9.34
C ASN A 170 -15.56 3.35 8.50
N THR A 171 -15.85 2.60 7.44
CA THR A 171 -17.10 2.75 6.69
C THR A 171 -18.18 1.83 7.25
N ALA A 172 -19.40 1.91 6.73
CA ALA A 172 -20.51 1.06 7.19
C ALA A 172 -20.32 -0.42 6.78
N GLU A 173 -19.49 -0.68 5.77
CA GLU A 173 -19.21 -1.99 5.19
C GLU A 173 -18.00 -2.69 5.84
N THR A 174 -17.24 -1.95 6.68
CA THR A 174 -16.12 -2.50 7.43
C THR A 174 -16.53 -2.81 8.87
N TYR A 175 -15.92 -3.83 9.45
CA TYR A 175 -16.16 -4.20 10.83
C TYR A 175 -14.87 -4.69 11.50
N SER A 176 -14.82 -4.63 12.83
CA SER A 176 -13.65 -5.08 13.57
C SER A 176 -13.80 -6.52 14.07
N GLU A 177 -12.75 -7.32 13.94
CA GLU A 177 -12.67 -8.70 14.42
C GLU A 177 -11.33 -8.93 15.13
N ASP A 178 -11.34 -9.57 16.31
CA ASP A 178 -10.10 -9.97 16.98
C ASP A 178 -9.59 -11.29 16.38
N VAL A 179 -8.35 -11.28 15.92
CA VAL A 179 -7.70 -12.47 15.38
C VAL A 179 -6.37 -12.66 16.11
N ALA A 180 -6.29 -13.72 16.91
CA ALA A 180 -5.11 -14.04 17.72
C ALA A 180 -4.65 -12.86 18.61
N GLY A 181 -5.61 -12.13 19.21
CA GLY A 181 -5.34 -10.99 20.09
C GLY A 181 -4.93 -9.70 19.36
N VAL A 182 -5.08 -9.66 18.03
CA VAL A 182 -4.82 -8.47 17.21
C VAL A 182 -6.16 -7.96 16.67
N PRO A 183 -6.54 -6.69 16.93
CA PRO A 183 -7.75 -6.11 16.36
C PRO A 183 -7.53 -5.89 14.87
N MET A 184 -8.33 -6.57 14.04
CA MET A 184 -8.33 -6.44 12.59
C MET A 184 -9.54 -5.62 12.15
N GLU A 185 -9.37 -4.74 11.17
CA GLU A 185 -10.47 -4.18 10.39
C GLU A 185 -10.70 -5.07 9.16
N VAL A 186 -11.96 -5.42 8.90
CA VAL A 186 -12.34 -6.38 7.88
C VAL A 186 -13.27 -5.75 6.86
N PHE A 187 -12.92 -5.88 5.59
CA PHE A 187 -13.75 -5.49 4.45
C PHE A 187 -14.09 -6.72 3.62
N ARG A 188 -15.36 -7.14 3.59
CA ARG A 188 -15.82 -8.32 2.86
C ARG A 188 -16.56 -7.95 1.58
N VAL A 189 -16.29 -8.71 0.52
CA VAL A 189 -16.89 -8.53 -0.80
C VAL A 189 -17.27 -9.90 -1.37
N SER A 190 -18.46 -10.02 -1.94
CA SER A 190 -18.90 -11.22 -2.65
C SER A 190 -18.94 -10.96 -4.14
N ALA A 191 -18.12 -11.65 -4.92
CA ALA A 191 -18.02 -11.50 -6.37
C ALA A 191 -18.80 -12.54 -7.15
N TYR A 192 -19.79 -12.08 -7.92
CA TYR A 192 -20.60 -12.89 -8.83
C TYR A 192 -20.08 -12.82 -10.26
N TYR A 193 -19.79 -13.97 -10.85
CA TYR A 193 -19.44 -14.05 -12.28
C TYR A 193 -20.08 -15.27 -12.94
N MET A 194 -20.39 -15.12 -14.24
CA MET A 194 -20.91 -16.20 -15.06
C MET A 194 -19.76 -17.04 -15.62
N ALA A 195 -19.73 -18.31 -15.27
CA ALA A 195 -18.85 -19.31 -15.88
C ALA A 195 -19.66 -20.23 -16.81
N PRO A 196 -19.02 -21.02 -17.69
CA PRO A 196 -19.72 -21.97 -18.55
C PRO A 196 -20.62 -22.97 -17.80
N GLN A 197 -20.35 -23.19 -16.51
CA GLN A 197 -21.06 -24.13 -15.64
C GLN A 197 -22.17 -23.46 -14.81
N GLY A 198 -22.35 -22.14 -14.93
CA GLY A 198 -23.36 -21.37 -14.19
C GLY A 198 -22.78 -20.16 -13.44
N LEU A 199 -23.62 -19.55 -12.61
CA LEU A 199 -23.24 -18.43 -11.74
C LEU A 199 -22.32 -18.94 -10.63
N ASN A 200 -21.13 -18.35 -10.53
CA ASN A 200 -20.16 -18.62 -9.48
C ASN A 200 -20.04 -17.42 -8.55
N VAL A 201 -19.80 -17.71 -7.26
CA VAL A 201 -19.64 -16.70 -6.21
C VAL A 201 -18.26 -16.88 -5.58
N VAL A 202 -17.50 -15.80 -5.48
CA VAL A 202 -16.19 -15.76 -4.82
C VAL A 202 -16.27 -14.77 -3.66
N ASN A 203 -16.11 -15.26 -2.45
CA ASN A 203 -16.04 -14.41 -1.27
C ASN A 203 -14.60 -13.96 -1.06
N LEU A 204 -14.40 -12.66 -0.94
CA LEU A 204 -13.13 -12.05 -0.61
C LEU A 204 -13.23 -11.24 0.68
N ALA A 205 -12.10 -11.14 1.37
CA ALA A 205 -11.96 -10.26 2.51
C ALA A 205 -10.58 -9.61 2.49
N ALA A 206 -10.52 -8.29 2.74
CA ALA A 206 -9.32 -7.66 3.27
C ALA A 206 -9.45 -7.69 4.79
N ALA A 207 -8.36 -8.03 5.47
CA ALA A 207 -8.26 -7.98 6.91
C ALA A 207 -6.95 -7.29 7.27
N CYS A 208 -7.05 -6.08 7.81
CA CYS A 208 -5.91 -5.22 8.07
C CYS A 208 -5.75 -4.98 9.57
N PRO A 209 -4.55 -5.20 10.15
CA PRO A 209 -4.34 -5.00 11.57
C PRO A 209 -4.47 -3.51 11.91
N LYS A 210 -5.26 -3.20 12.93
CA LYS A 210 -5.35 -1.88 13.58
C LYS A 210 -4.51 -1.78 14.86
N GLY A 211 -3.74 -2.82 15.16
CA GLY A 211 -2.93 -2.92 16.35
C GLY A 211 -1.92 -4.05 16.26
N GLY A 212 -1.56 -4.63 17.40
CA GLY A 212 -0.54 -5.68 17.50
C GLY A 212 0.89 -5.16 17.63
N VAL A 213 1.07 -3.84 17.72
CA VAL A 213 2.36 -3.22 18.03
C VAL A 213 2.53 -3.13 19.54
N LEU A 214 3.66 -3.63 20.02
CA LEU A 214 4.08 -3.57 21.41
C LEU A 214 5.38 -2.76 21.51
N PHE A 215 5.49 -1.97 22.58
CA PHE A 215 6.63 -1.11 22.84
C PHE A 215 7.26 -1.47 24.18
N THR A 216 8.57 -1.65 24.15
CA THR A 216 9.44 -1.72 25.32
C THR A 216 10.46 -0.58 25.25
N GLU A 217 11.32 -0.44 26.26
CA GLU A 217 12.32 0.62 26.28
C GLU A 217 13.36 0.49 25.15
N ASP A 218 13.63 -0.74 24.71
CA ASP A 218 14.68 -1.08 23.75
C ASP A 218 14.15 -1.67 22.44
N MET A 219 12.90 -2.14 22.40
CA MET A 219 12.37 -2.86 21.24
C MET A 219 10.91 -2.49 20.91
N ILE A 220 10.65 -2.32 19.62
CA ILE A 220 9.29 -2.34 19.04
C ILE A 220 9.08 -3.71 18.43
N SER A 221 7.99 -4.39 18.82
CA SER A 221 7.59 -5.64 18.21
C SER A 221 6.20 -5.52 17.58
N TRP A 222 6.06 -5.97 16.35
CA TRP A 222 4.78 -6.02 15.65
C TRP A 222 4.35 -7.47 15.43
N HIS A 223 3.22 -7.82 16.01
CA HIS A 223 2.57 -9.10 15.90
C HIS A 223 1.45 -9.04 14.87
N VAL A 224 1.63 -9.72 13.74
CA VAL A 224 0.61 -9.85 12.70
C VAL A 224 0.09 -11.28 12.68
N PRO A 225 -1.22 -11.55 12.70
CA PRO A 225 -1.74 -12.91 12.68
C PRO A 225 -1.25 -13.69 11.46
N ARG A 226 -0.61 -14.84 11.70
CA ARG A 226 -0.10 -15.76 10.66
C ARG A 226 -1.23 -16.46 9.92
N ARG A 227 -2.36 -16.65 10.59
CA ARG A 227 -3.59 -17.22 10.04
C ARG A 227 -4.72 -16.25 10.29
N VAL A 228 -5.41 -15.87 9.23
CA VAL A 228 -6.57 -14.99 9.31
C VAL A 228 -7.87 -15.80 9.28
N THR A 229 -7.85 -17.03 9.79
CA THR A 229 -9.06 -17.86 9.95
C THR A 229 -9.85 -17.31 11.15
N PRO A 230 -11.18 -17.11 11.06
CA PRO A 230 -12.12 -17.59 10.02
C PRO A 230 -12.40 -16.61 8.88
N LEU A 231 -11.68 -15.50 8.76
CA LEU A 231 -11.93 -14.46 7.75
C LEU A 231 -11.69 -14.94 6.31
N LEU A 232 -10.72 -15.85 6.13
CA LEU A 232 -10.40 -16.50 4.88
C LEU A 232 -10.46 -18.03 5.07
N ASP A 233 -11.44 -18.68 4.45
CA ASP A 233 -11.56 -20.14 4.43
C ASP A 233 -10.56 -20.73 3.44
N GLY A 234 -9.55 -21.46 3.94
CA GLY A 234 -8.58 -22.14 3.08
C GLY A 234 -7.32 -22.60 3.82
N ARG A 235 -6.62 -23.59 3.24
CA ARG A 235 -5.32 -24.03 3.75
C ARG A 235 -4.24 -23.07 3.26
N ILE A 236 -3.95 -22.03 4.05
CA ILE A 236 -2.99 -20.98 3.71
C ILE A 236 -1.56 -21.48 3.93
N THR A 237 -0.71 -21.40 2.90
CA THR A 237 0.73 -21.65 3.00
C THR A 237 1.50 -20.38 2.64
N VAL A 238 2.22 -19.82 3.61
CA VAL A 238 3.14 -18.69 3.37
C VAL A 238 4.33 -19.21 2.57
N SER A 239 4.46 -18.76 1.31
CA SER A 239 5.55 -19.21 0.42
C SER A 239 6.82 -18.38 0.61
N GLU A 240 6.65 -17.06 0.75
CA GLU A 240 7.76 -16.13 0.92
C GLU A 240 7.37 -15.05 1.94
N MET A 241 8.35 -14.58 2.70
CA MET A 241 8.15 -13.57 3.74
C MET A 241 9.28 -12.55 3.67
N HIS A 242 8.91 -11.29 3.51
CA HIS A 242 9.84 -10.19 3.37
C HIS A 242 9.39 -9.04 4.24
N MET A 243 10.36 -8.36 4.86
CA MET A 243 10.14 -7.07 5.46
C MET A 243 10.80 -5.99 4.61
N GLY A 244 10.18 -4.83 4.59
CA GLY A 244 10.72 -3.64 4.01
C GLY A 244 10.44 -2.45 4.92
N ILE A 245 11.22 -1.39 4.75
CA ILE A 245 10.95 -0.11 5.41
C ILE A 245 10.67 0.92 4.32
N ASN A 246 9.61 1.71 4.49
CA ASN A 246 9.20 2.75 3.53
C ASN A 246 8.95 2.20 2.10
N GLY A 247 8.45 0.97 1.98
CA GLY A 247 8.21 0.31 0.69
C GLY A 247 9.46 -0.27 0.01
N GLN A 248 10.65 -0.14 0.62
CA GLN A 248 11.86 -0.80 0.14
C GLN A 248 12.10 -2.08 0.89
N ARG A 249 12.10 -3.20 0.17
CA ARG A 249 12.44 -4.51 0.72
C ARG A 249 13.87 -4.50 1.26
N LEU A 250 14.05 -4.98 2.48
CA LEU A 250 15.36 -5.19 3.08
C LEU A 250 15.89 -6.57 2.75
N ASP A 251 17.18 -6.64 2.42
CA ASP A 251 17.89 -7.92 2.34
C ASP A 251 18.39 -8.37 3.73
N ARG A 252 18.88 -9.62 3.81
CA ARG A 252 19.36 -10.20 5.07
C ARG A 252 20.53 -9.43 5.68
N SER A 253 21.41 -8.86 4.86
CA SER A 253 22.57 -8.10 5.33
C SER A 253 22.14 -6.76 5.93
N GLN A 254 21.17 -6.09 5.31
CA GLN A 254 20.59 -4.85 5.82
C GLN A 254 19.85 -5.07 7.13
N MET A 255 19.04 -6.14 7.23
CA MET A 255 18.37 -6.51 8.48
C MET A 255 19.38 -6.79 9.60
N ALA A 256 20.40 -7.61 9.33
CA ALA A 256 21.42 -7.95 10.32
C ALA A 256 22.21 -6.72 10.79
N ALA A 257 22.58 -5.82 9.87
CA ALA A 257 23.31 -4.60 10.21
C ALA A 257 22.49 -3.62 11.07
N ARG A 258 21.16 -3.66 10.97
CA ARG A 258 20.22 -2.79 11.70
C ARG A 258 19.62 -3.44 12.95
N GLY A 259 19.92 -4.73 13.18
CA GLY A 259 19.34 -5.50 14.28
C GLY A 259 17.86 -5.84 14.10
N TYR A 260 17.36 -5.85 12.86
CA TYR A 260 15.96 -6.16 12.58
C TYR A 260 15.72 -7.66 12.47
N THR A 261 14.58 -8.10 13.01
CA THR A 261 14.18 -9.51 12.91
C THR A 261 12.83 -9.65 12.23
N LEU A 262 12.69 -10.76 11.51
CA LEU A 262 11.44 -11.22 10.91
C LEU A 262 11.33 -12.71 11.21
N SER A 263 10.38 -13.06 12.06
CA SER A 263 10.21 -14.42 12.57
C SER A 263 8.75 -14.85 12.56
N THR A 264 8.49 -16.12 12.89
CA THR A 264 7.14 -16.68 12.94
C THR A 264 6.95 -17.52 14.19
N THR A 265 5.81 -17.37 14.84
CA THR A 265 5.29 -18.28 15.86
C THR A 265 4.18 -19.16 15.28
N ASP A 266 3.50 -19.92 16.13
CA ASP A 266 2.31 -20.68 15.74
C ASP A 266 1.17 -19.78 15.26
N PHE A 267 1.05 -18.58 15.86
CA PHE A 267 -0.07 -17.67 15.64
C PHE A 267 0.30 -16.36 14.95
N HIS A 268 1.56 -15.92 15.03
CA HIS A 268 1.97 -14.60 14.56
C HIS A 268 3.18 -14.66 13.61
N ILE A 269 3.22 -13.71 12.70
CA ILE A 269 4.44 -13.20 12.09
C ILE A 269 4.90 -12.07 13.00
N VAL A 270 6.16 -12.09 13.41
CA VAL A 270 6.72 -11.13 14.37
C VAL A 270 7.84 -10.36 13.69
N VAL A 271 7.69 -9.03 13.68
CA VAL A 271 8.75 -8.10 13.27
C VAL A 271 9.28 -7.42 14.50
N GLU A 272 10.59 -7.36 14.66
CA GLU A 272 11.22 -6.60 15.76
C GLU A 272 12.20 -5.57 15.22
N ILE A 273 12.09 -4.36 15.74
CA ILE A 273 12.90 -3.20 15.39
C ILE A 273 13.42 -2.58 16.68
N PRO A 274 14.74 -2.44 16.87
CA PRO A 274 15.29 -1.76 18.03
C PRO A 274 14.86 -0.29 18.09
N VAL A 275 14.59 0.19 19.29
CA VAL A 275 14.33 1.61 19.55
C VAL A 275 15.60 2.42 19.23
N GLY A 276 15.44 3.58 18.57
CA GLY A 276 16.57 4.38 18.08
C GLY A 276 17.19 3.89 16.77
N SER A 277 16.53 2.93 16.10
CA SER A 277 16.90 2.48 14.76
C SER A 277 16.99 3.64 13.74
N PRO A 278 17.91 3.57 12.75
CA PRO A 278 18.09 4.63 11.76
C PRO A 278 16.86 4.92 10.88
N ASP A 279 15.93 3.98 10.77
CA ASP A 279 14.69 4.15 10.00
C ASP A 279 13.48 4.51 10.88
N GLY A 280 13.71 4.69 12.20
CA GLY A 280 12.71 5.04 13.21
C GLY A 280 12.80 6.50 13.64
N TYR A 281 11.66 7.10 13.92
CA TYR A 281 11.55 8.53 14.18
C TYR A 281 10.64 8.81 15.38
N TYR A 282 11.10 9.61 16.34
CA TYR A 282 10.30 10.03 17.49
C TYR A 282 9.41 11.22 17.14
N LYS A 283 8.13 11.15 17.49
CA LYS A 283 7.25 12.32 17.49
C LYS A 283 7.12 12.84 18.92
N VAL A 284 7.55 14.07 19.16
CA VAL A 284 7.29 14.75 20.43
C VAL A 284 5.98 15.52 20.26
N GLY A 285 4.88 14.93 20.75
CA GLY A 285 3.62 15.65 20.95
C GLY A 285 3.68 16.45 22.26
N GLU A 286 3.01 17.61 22.32
CA GLU A 286 2.74 18.26 23.61
C GLU A 286 2.01 17.27 24.52
N ILE A 287 2.52 17.13 25.75
CA ILE A 287 2.14 16.18 26.81
C ILE A 287 2.79 14.78 26.66
N SER A 288 4.06 14.69 27.09
CA SER A 288 4.66 13.56 27.82
C SER A 288 4.22 12.14 27.45
N ARG A 289 4.24 11.78 26.16
CA ARG A 289 4.22 10.40 25.70
C ARG A 289 5.03 10.32 24.41
N LEU A 290 6.17 9.61 24.47
CA LEU A 290 6.97 9.32 23.27
C LEU A 290 6.18 8.31 22.44
N GLU A 291 5.37 8.80 21.51
CA GLU A 291 4.73 7.96 20.50
C GLU A 291 5.69 7.89 19.30
N MET A 292 6.37 6.75 19.14
CA MET A 292 7.08 6.45 17.91
C MET A 292 6.02 6.13 16.86
N GLN A 293 5.85 7.02 15.88
CA GLN A 293 4.91 6.78 14.79
C GLN A 293 5.41 5.61 13.95
N GLU A 294 4.48 4.76 13.51
CA GLU A 294 4.70 3.62 12.63
C GLU A 294 5.61 4.00 11.45
N SER A 295 6.92 3.74 11.56
CA SER A 295 7.75 3.57 10.38
C SER A 295 7.09 2.45 9.60
N LEU A 296 6.71 2.71 8.34
CA LEU A 296 6.11 1.70 7.45
C LEU A 296 7.01 0.49 7.40
N VAL A 297 6.79 -0.48 8.28
CA VAL A 297 7.21 -1.85 8.03
C VAL A 297 6.25 -2.32 6.95
N TYR A 298 6.69 -2.15 5.71
CA TYR A 298 6.02 -2.74 4.58
C TYR A 298 6.30 -4.24 4.67
N LEU A 299 5.51 -4.94 5.45
CA LEU A 299 5.51 -6.39 5.53
C LEU A 299 4.79 -6.89 4.28
N HIS A 300 5.53 -7.05 3.19
CA HIS A 300 5.02 -7.73 2.01
C HIS A 300 5.00 -9.24 2.31
N VAL A 301 3.96 -9.69 3.01
CA VAL A 301 3.64 -11.12 3.07
C VAL A 301 3.00 -11.45 1.72
N LEU A 302 3.79 -12.01 0.81
CA LEU A 302 3.24 -12.66 -0.38
C LEU A 302 2.47 -13.90 0.07
N LEU A 303 1.21 -13.69 0.47
CA LEU A 303 0.23 -14.75 0.63
C LEU A 303 -0.17 -15.17 -0.77
N LYS A 304 0.65 -16.03 -1.37
CA LYS A 304 0.29 -16.65 -2.65
C LYS A 304 -0.84 -17.63 -2.39
N TYR A 305 -2.07 -17.16 -2.53
CA TYR A 305 -3.27 -17.99 -2.42
C TYR A 305 -3.29 -18.97 -3.58
N HIS A 306 -2.97 -20.23 -3.30
CA HIS A 306 -3.34 -21.31 -4.20
C HIS A 306 -4.78 -21.68 -3.85
N GLU A 307 -5.76 -21.22 -4.64
CA GLU A 307 -6.94 -22.04 -4.83
C GLU A 307 -6.45 -23.32 -5.50
N LEU A 308 -6.32 -24.39 -4.71
CA LEU A 308 -6.47 -25.70 -5.29
C LEU A 308 -7.92 -25.75 -5.76
N LEU A 309 -8.15 -25.47 -7.04
CA LEU A 309 -9.28 -26.04 -7.76
C LEU A 309 -9.11 -27.56 -7.66
N GLN A 310 -9.48 -28.15 -6.52
CA GLN A 310 -9.72 -29.57 -6.43
C GLN A 310 -10.98 -29.80 -7.25
N SER A 311 -10.76 -30.11 -8.53
CA SER A 311 -11.67 -30.91 -9.32
C SER A 311 -12.12 -32.10 -8.46
N ARG A 312 -13.41 -32.14 -8.17
CA ARG A 312 -14.17 -33.38 -8.12
C ARG A 312 -15.31 -33.26 -9.09
#